data_AF-A0A7K9H086-F1
#
_entry.id   AF-A0A7K9H086-F1
#
_cell.length_a   1.000
_cell.length_b   1.000
_cell.length_c   1.000
_cell.angle_alpha   90.00
_cell.angle_beta   90.00
_cell.angle_gamma   90.00
#
_symmetry.space_group_name_H-M   'P 1'
#
loop_
_entity.id
_entity.type
_entity.pdbx_description
1 polymer ?
#
loop_
_entity_poly.entity_id
_entity_poly.type
_entity_poly.pdbx_seq_one_letter_code
_entity_poly.pdbx_strand_id
1 'polypeptide(L)'
;SFLCLVPEEAKTSSCMEEGGYDTYLHDALGMVQACRASAAPWGWPSSPRPLDSCHSCHPSVAFYEGHFLKVLFDRMSRILDQPYSLNLQVTSVLSQLAAFPHPHLHEYLLDPYLNLAPGCRSLFSVLVRVIGELMQRLQRVPHSRAKLLLVRQQLLGLVPGEQMDHTVLFKGVVVLEEFCKELAAIALVK
;
A
#
# COMPACT_ATOMS: atom_id res chain seq x y z
N SER A 1 5.86 4.34 -10.28
CA SER A 1 6.42 4.38 -8.91
C SER A 1 5.32 4.68 -7.91
N PHE A 2 5.33 4.05 -6.72
CA PHE A 2 4.35 4.30 -5.66
C PHE A 2 4.40 5.73 -5.10
N LEU A 3 5.57 6.38 -5.10
CA LEU A 3 5.71 7.80 -4.68
C LEU A 3 4.89 8.79 -5.51
N CYS A 4 4.56 8.42 -6.74
CA CYS A 4 3.79 9.24 -7.67
C CYS A 4 2.29 8.96 -7.60
N LEU A 5 1.85 7.97 -6.82
CA LEU A 5 0.42 7.64 -6.71
C LEU A 5 -0.33 8.69 -5.89
N VAL A 6 0.26 9.15 -4.79
CA VAL A 6 -0.40 10.11 -3.91
C VAL A 6 -0.27 11.50 -4.53
N PRO A 7 -1.38 12.21 -4.77
CA PRO A 7 -1.38 13.53 -5.40
C PRO A 7 -0.91 14.62 -4.42
N GLU A 8 -0.35 15.72 -4.93
CA GLU A 8 0.23 16.80 -4.10
C GLU A 8 -0.77 17.41 -3.11
N GLU A 9 -2.05 17.47 -3.49
CA GLU A 9 -3.14 17.95 -2.63
C GLU A 9 -3.34 17.09 -1.39
N ALA A 10 -3.03 15.79 -1.49
CA ALA A 10 -3.10 14.82 -0.41
C ALA A 10 -1.77 14.62 0.32
N LYS A 11 -0.65 15.09 -0.25
CA LYS A 11 0.66 15.03 0.39
C LYS A 11 0.79 16.07 1.49
N THR A 12 1.26 15.61 2.64
CA THR A 12 1.40 16.44 3.83
C THR A 12 2.71 16.19 4.57
N SER A 13 3.46 15.11 4.26
CA SER A 13 4.74 14.86 4.91
C SER A 13 5.80 15.93 4.60
N SER A 14 5.76 16.56 3.42
CA SER A 14 6.67 17.65 3.05
C SER A 14 6.45 18.94 3.83
N CYS A 15 5.30 19.09 4.48
CA CYS A 15 4.98 20.21 5.34
C CYS A 15 5.38 19.97 6.80
N MET A 16 5.97 18.81 7.11
CA MET A 16 6.42 18.43 8.44
C MET A 16 7.94 18.26 8.45
N GLU A 17 8.58 18.65 9.55
CA GLU A 17 10.00 18.35 9.81
C GLU A 17 10.17 16.88 10.22
N GLU A 18 9.55 15.97 9.46
CA GLU A 18 9.73 14.52 9.66
C GLU A 18 11.06 14.07 9.03
N GLY A 19 11.59 12.95 9.53
CA GLY A 19 12.76 12.30 8.94
C GLY A 19 12.58 12.12 7.43
N GLY A 20 13.66 12.38 6.69
CA GLY A 20 13.64 12.25 5.24
C GLY A 20 13.28 10.85 4.76
N TYR A 21 13.10 10.71 3.45
CA TYR A 21 12.81 9.41 2.83
C TYR A 21 13.87 8.33 3.14
N ASP A 22 15.08 8.73 3.54
CA ASP A 22 16.17 7.86 4.00
C ASP A 22 15.77 6.93 5.15
N THR A 23 14.89 7.37 6.07
CA THR A 23 14.39 6.52 7.17
C THR A 23 13.61 5.33 6.62
N TYR A 24 12.75 5.54 5.61
CA TYR A 24 12.01 4.45 4.97
C TYR A 24 12.93 3.49 4.25
N LEU A 25 14.01 3.98 3.63
CA LEU A 25 15.00 3.13 2.96
C LEU A 25 15.73 2.24 3.96
N HIS A 26 16.15 2.82 5.09
CA HIS A 26 16.81 2.07 6.16
C HIS A 26 15.89 0.99 6.75
N ASP A 27 14.65 1.35 7.08
CA ASP A 27 13.68 0.42 7.67
C ASP A 27 13.27 -0.67 6.68
N ALA A 28 13.03 -0.31 5.40
CA ALA A 28 12.74 -1.26 4.34
C ALA A 28 13.90 -2.24 4.13
N LEU A 29 15.15 -1.75 4.16
CA LEU A 29 16.33 -2.60 4.03
C LEU A 29 16.39 -3.64 5.17
N GLY A 30 16.20 -3.20 6.42
CA GLY A 30 16.15 -4.08 7.58
C GLY A 30 15.05 -5.13 7.48
N MET A 31 13.83 -4.71 7.11
CA MET A 31 12.68 -5.60 6.93
C MET A 31 12.91 -6.62 5.81
N VAL A 32 13.42 -6.21 4.65
CA VAL A 32 13.72 -7.09 3.51
C VAL A 32 14.81 -8.10 3.89
N GLN A 33 15.87 -7.67 4.58
CA GLN A 33 16.93 -8.56 5.06
C GLN A 33 16.38 -9.61 6.04
N ALA A 34 15.54 -9.20 7.00
CA ALA A 34 14.90 -10.12 7.94
C ALA A 34 13.99 -11.13 7.22
N CYS A 35 13.19 -10.69 6.25
CA CYS A 35 12.35 -11.57 5.45
C CYS A 35 13.17 -12.56 4.61
N ARG A 36 14.26 -12.10 4.00
CA ARG A 36 15.20 -12.95 3.24
C ARG A 36 15.83 -14.02 4.12
N ALA A 37 16.30 -13.65 5.31
CA ALA A 37 16.86 -14.60 6.27
C ALA A 37 15.83 -15.64 6.72
N SER A 38 14.61 -15.21 7.03
CA SER A 38 13.51 -16.10 7.44
C SER A 38 13.08 -17.06 6.33
N ALA A 39 13.06 -16.60 5.08
CA ALA A 39 12.65 -17.38 3.92
C ALA A 39 13.78 -18.25 3.32
N ALA A 40 15.04 -18.06 3.73
CA ALA A 40 16.17 -18.81 3.18
C ALA A 40 15.99 -20.35 3.22
N PRO A 41 15.43 -20.96 4.29
CA PRO A 41 15.20 -22.40 4.34
C PRO A 41 14.08 -22.90 3.39
N TRP A 42 13.24 -22.01 2.86
CA TRP A 42 12.08 -22.40 2.05
C TRP A 42 12.44 -22.76 0.61
N GLY A 43 13.66 -22.44 0.15
CA GLY A 43 14.13 -22.80 -1.19
C GLY A 43 13.32 -22.14 -2.32
N TRP A 44 12.84 -20.92 -2.10
CA TRP A 44 12.04 -20.20 -3.09
C TRP A 44 12.82 -19.89 -4.39
N PRO A 45 12.13 -19.83 -5.53
CA PRO A 45 12.77 -19.54 -6.81
C PRO A 45 13.29 -18.10 -6.84
N SER A 46 14.43 -17.90 -7.52
CA SER A 46 15.03 -16.58 -7.72
C SER A 46 14.38 -15.77 -8.85
N SER A 47 13.67 -16.42 -9.77
CA SER A 47 12.98 -15.79 -10.88
C SER A 47 11.55 -16.33 -11.03
N PRO A 48 10.62 -15.54 -11.61
CA PRO A 48 9.30 -16.02 -11.95
C PRO A 48 9.44 -17.24 -12.85
N ARG A 49 8.84 -18.36 -12.46
CA ARG A 49 8.70 -19.48 -13.38
C ARG A 49 7.46 -19.22 -14.21
N PRO A 50 7.51 -19.38 -15.55
CA PRO A 50 6.29 -19.44 -16.33
C PRO A 50 5.38 -20.45 -15.65
N LEU A 51 4.13 -20.05 -15.35
CA LEU A 51 3.13 -21.03 -14.99
C LEU A 51 3.10 -22.03 -16.14
N ASP A 52 3.54 -23.27 -15.90
CA ASP A 52 3.47 -24.33 -16.88
C ASP A 52 2.08 -24.23 -17.50
N SER A 53 2.02 -24.18 -18.84
CA SER A 53 0.77 -24.07 -19.58
C SER A 53 -0.13 -25.17 -19.08
N CYS A 54 -0.97 -24.83 -18.12
CA CYS A 54 -1.71 -25.79 -17.34
C CYS A 54 -2.68 -26.38 -18.35
N HIS A 55 -2.37 -27.57 -18.85
CA HIS A 55 -3.15 -28.23 -19.90
C HIS A 55 -4.59 -28.54 -19.44
N SER A 56 -4.89 -28.31 -18.16
CA SER A 56 -6.20 -28.37 -17.51
C SER A 56 -6.83 -27.01 -17.21
N CYS A 57 -6.13 -25.90 -17.46
CA CYS A 57 -6.65 -24.56 -17.22
C CYS A 57 -7.48 -24.12 -18.41
N HIS A 58 -8.76 -24.50 -18.36
CA HIS A 58 -9.76 -24.05 -19.31
C HIS A 58 -9.75 -22.50 -19.35
N PRO A 59 -9.85 -21.85 -20.53
CA PRO A 59 -9.84 -20.38 -20.66
C PRO A 59 -10.97 -19.65 -19.92
N SER A 60 -11.86 -20.40 -19.26
CA SER A 60 -12.98 -19.91 -18.44
C SER A 60 -12.68 -19.84 -16.93
N VAL A 61 -11.53 -20.32 -16.45
CA VAL A 61 -11.20 -20.25 -15.02
C VAL A 61 -10.63 -18.87 -14.71
N ALA A 62 -11.42 -18.04 -14.03
CA ALA A 62 -10.98 -16.73 -13.56
C ALA A 62 -9.79 -16.89 -12.60
N PHE A 63 -8.83 -15.96 -12.68
CA PHE A 63 -7.69 -15.91 -11.75
C PHE A 63 -8.18 -15.87 -10.30
N TYR A 64 -7.59 -16.73 -9.47
CA TYR A 64 -7.88 -16.78 -8.04
C TYR A 64 -6.68 -16.28 -7.25
N GLU A 65 -6.79 -15.06 -6.72
CA GLU A 65 -5.75 -14.41 -5.90
C GLU A 65 -5.57 -15.06 -4.52
N GLY A 66 -6.44 -15.99 -4.12
CA GLY A 66 -6.45 -16.58 -2.78
C GLY A 66 -7.27 -15.78 -1.77
N HIS A 67 -7.88 -16.47 -0.81
CA HIS A 67 -8.76 -15.83 0.18
C HIS A 67 -8.04 -14.77 1.04
N PHE A 68 -6.79 -15.04 1.42
CA PHE A 68 -6.00 -14.14 2.24
C PHE A 68 -5.71 -12.80 1.54
N LEU A 69 -5.17 -12.84 0.31
CA LEU A 69 -4.91 -11.62 -0.47
C LEU A 69 -6.21 -10.91 -0.84
N LYS A 70 -7.28 -11.66 -1.13
CA LYS A 70 -8.61 -11.10 -1.35
C LYS A 70 -9.08 -10.23 -0.18
N VAL A 71 -8.98 -10.74 1.05
CA VAL A 71 -9.37 -9.98 2.24
C VAL A 71 -8.50 -8.73 2.39
N LEU A 72 -7.18 -8.83 2.22
CA LEU A 72 -6.28 -7.68 2.33
C LEU A 72 -6.61 -6.60 1.28
N PHE A 73 -6.86 -7.00 0.03
CA PHE A 73 -7.18 -6.06 -1.04
C PHE A 73 -8.58 -5.45 -0.90
N ASP A 74 -9.55 -6.21 -0.39
CA ASP A 74 -10.89 -5.69 -0.07
C ASP A 74 -10.81 -4.64 1.06
N ARG A 75 -9.94 -4.86 2.06
CA ARG A 75 -9.69 -3.88 3.12
C ARG A 75 -8.90 -2.69 2.60
N MET A 76 -7.85 -2.90 1.81
CA MET A 76 -7.05 -1.82 1.21
C MET A 76 -7.93 -0.91 0.34
N SER A 77 -8.87 -1.49 -0.39
CA SER A 77 -9.87 -0.77 -1.20
C SER A 77 -10.80 0.14 -0.38
N ARG A 78 -10.86 -0.06 0.94
CA ARG A 78 -11.70 0.69 1.88
C ARG A 78 -10.91 1.52 2.86
N ILE A 79 -9.62 1.78 2.59
CA ILE A 79 -8.73 2.52 3.50
C ILE A 79 -9.29 3.90 3.92
N LEU A 80 -10.10 4.52 3.06
CA LEU A 80 -10.73 5.83 3.30
C LEU A 80 -12.01 5.76 4.17
N ASP A 81 -12.52 4.56 4.44
CA ASP A 81 -13.84 4.32 5.05
C ASP A 81 -13.79 3.33 6.23
N GLN A 82 -12.61 3.09 6.79
CA GLN A 82 -12.44 2.13 7.87
C GLN A 82 -11.55 2.67 9.00
N PRO A 83 -11.60 2.07 10.20
CA PRO A 83 -10.87 2.58 11.35
C PRO A 83 -9.36 2.66 11.10
N TYR A 84 -8.74 3.73 11.61
CA TYR A 84 -7.30 3.96 11.50
C TYR A 84 -6.46 2.77 11.98
N SER A 85 -6.82 2.17 13.12
CA SER A 85 -6.12 0.99 13.65
C SER A 85 -6.20 -0.23 12.72
N LEU A 86 -7.30 -0.40 11.98
CA LEU A 86 -7.41 -1.45 10.98
C LEU A 86 -6.54 -1.15 9.76
N ASN A 87 -6.49 0.11 9.32
CA ASN A 87 -5.61 0.53 8.23
C ASN A 87 -4.15 0.20 8.54
N LEU A 88 -3.67 0.55 9.74
CA LEU A 88 -2.30 0.24 10.16
C LEU A 88 -1.97 -1.26 10.10
N GLN A 89 -2.91 -2.12 10.51
CA GLN A 89 -2.71 -3.56 10.44
C GLN A 89 -2.67 -4.07 9.00
N VAL A 90 -3.59 -3.60 8.14
CA VAL A 90 -3.66 -4.01 6.73
C VAL A 90 -2.38 -3.60 5.99
N THR A 91 -1.93 -2.36 6.19
CA THR A 91 -0.69 -1.88 5.55
C THR A 91 0.52 -2.61 6.09
N SER A 92 0.62 -2.83 7.41
CA SER A 92 1.73 -3.60 8.00
C SER A 92 1.83 -5.02 7.43
N VAL A 93 0.70 -5.74 7.30
CA VAL A 93 0.68 -7.08 6.70
C VAL A 93 1.09 -7.03 5.23
N LEU A 94 0.60 -6.05 4.46
CA LEU A 94 0.97 -5.91 3.05
C LEU A 94 2.45 -5.55 2.86
N SER A 95 3.01 -4.66 3.69
CA SER A 95 4.44 -4.30 3.68
C SER A 95 5.31 -5.52 3.99
N GLN A 96 4.94 -6.31 4.99
CA GLN A 96 5.63 -7.55 5.34
C GLN A 96 5.59 -8.57 4.18
N LEU A 97 4.43 -8.74 3.54
CA LEU A 97 4.31 -9.62 2.35
C LEU A 97 5.16 -9.12 1.18
N ALA A 98 5.18 -7.81 0.95
CA ALA A 98 5.97 -7.19 -0.10
C ALA A 98 7.49 -7.35 0.13
N ALA A 99 7.94 -7.44 1.39
CA ALA A 99 9.34 -7.60 1.74
C ALA A 99 9.90 -9.02 1.47
N PHE A 100 9.04 -10.04 1.40
CA PHE A 100 9.45 -11.43 1.13
C PHE A 100 10.07 -11.61 -0.28
N PRO A 101 11.17 -12.39 -0.41
CA PRO A 101 11.88 -12.55 -1.69
C PRO A 101 11.25 -13.60 -2.61
N HIS A 102 9.93 -13.54 -2.82
CA HIS A 102 9.25 -14.41 -3.79
C HIS A 102 8.92 -13.64 -5.08
N PRO A 103 9.32 -14.13 -6.27
CA PRO A 103 9.17 -13.41 -7.53
C PRO A 103 7.71 -13.06 -7.85
N HIS A 104 6.78 -14.01 -7.70
CA HIS A 104 5.36 -13.73 -7.96
C HIS A 104 4.71 -12.81 -6.91
N LEU A 105 5.22 -12.76 -5.67
CA LEU A 105 4.74 -11.77 -4.70
C LEU A 105 5.25 -10.38 -5.07
N HIS A 106 6.50 -10.30 -5.54
CA HIS A 106 7.07 -9.05 -6.04
C HIS A 106 6.27 -8.52 -7.24
N GLU A 107 6.02 -9.34 -8.26
CA GLU A 107 5.19 -8.94 -9.41
C GLU A 107 3.79 -8.50 -8.97
N TYR A 108 3.11 -9.29 -8.12
CA TYR A 108 1.72 -9.04 -7.77
C TYR A 108 1.49 -7.85 -6.83
N LEU A 109 2.48 -7.52 -5.98
CA LEU A 109 2.38 -6.45 -4.99
C LEU A 109 3.13 -5.17 -5.39
N LEU A 110 4.23 -5.28 -6.13
CA LEU A 110 5.18 -4.19 -6.34
C LEU A 110 5.36 -3.76 -7.81
N ASP A 111 5.03 -4.60 -8.79
CA ASP A 111 5.18 -4.23 -10.21
C ASP A 111 3.98 -3.40 -10.71
N PRO A 112 4.18 -2.11 -11.04
CA PRO A 112 3.11 -1.26 -11.57
C PRO A 112 2.77 -1.57 -13.03
N TYR A 113 3.57 -2.37 -13.73
CA TYR A 113 3.42 -2.71 -15.15
C TYR A 113 2.90 -4.14 -15.38
N LEU A 114 2.48 -4.83 -14.32
CA LEU A 114 1.92 -6.17 -14.42
C LEU A 114 0.68 -6.18 -15.32
N ASN A 115 0.74 -6.98 -16.38
CA ASN A 115 -0.40 -7.18 -17.29
C ASN A 115 -1.46 -8.07 -16.63
N LEU A 116 -2.58 -7.47 -16.24
CA LEU A 116 -3.69 -8.16 -15.60
C LEU A 116 -4.74 -8.60 -16.63
N ALA A 117 -5.26 -9.81 -16.45
CA ALA A 117 -6.46 -10.23 -17.16
C ALA A 117 -7.68 -9.41 -16.71
N PRO A 118 -8.73 -9.27 -17.55
CA PRO A 118 -9.95 -8.54 -17.18
C PRO A 118 -10.54 -9.02 -15.86
N GLY A 119 -10.93 -8.07 -15.00
CA GLY A 119 -11.51 -8.37 -13.69
C GLY A 119 -10.50 -8.77 -12.61
N CYS A 120 -9.21 -8.94 -12.94
CA CYS A 120 -8.15 -9.18 -11.98
C CYS A 120 -7.62 -7.87 -11.40
N ARG A 121 -7.00 -7.94 -10.22
CA ARG A 121 -6.39 -6.80 -9.55
C ARG A 121 -5.00 -7.18 -9.06
N SER A 122 -4.11 -6.19 -9.02
CA SER A 122 -2.85 -6.16 -8.26
C SER A 122 -2.95 -5.13 -7.14
N LEU A 123 -2.00 -5.13 -6.19
CA LEU A 123 -1.96 -4.09 -5.16
C LEU A 123 -1.88 -2.69 -5.80
N PHE A 124 -1.05 -2.53 -6.84
CA PHE A 124 -0.93 -1.26 -7.57
C PHE A 124 -2.28 -0.81 -8.17
N SER A 125 -3.02 -1.71 -8.82
CA SER A 125 -4.34 -1.38 -9.39
C SER A 125 -5.37 -1.01 -8.32
N VAL A 126 -5.31 -1.64 -7.14
CA VAL A 126 -6.17 -1.30 -6.00
C VAL A 126 -5.86 0.12 -5.52
N LEU A 127 -4.57 0.45 -5.36
CA LEU A 127 -4.13 1.79 -4.93
C LEU A 127 -4.54 2.86 -5.93
N VAL A 128 -4.36 2.64 -7.24
CA VAL A 128 -4.80 3.59 -8.28
C VAL A 128 -6.29 3.89 -8.16
N ARG A 129 -7.14 2.88 -7.94
CA ARG A 129 -8.58 3.08 -7.76
C ARG A 129 -8.91 3.87 -6.49
N VAL A 130 -8.24 3.55 -5.38
CA VAL A 130 -8.38 4.29 -4.11
C VAL A 130 -7.96 5.75 -4.28
N ILE A 131 -6.88 6.04 -5.00
CA ILE A 131 -6.43 7.41 -5.28
C ILE A 131 -7.45 8.17 -6.15
N GLY A 132 -8.04 7.52 -7.15
CA GLY A 132 -9.10 8.12 -7.95
C GLY A 132 -10.31 8.52 -7.10
N GLU A 133 -10.73 7.64 -6.20
CA GLU A 133 -11.81 7.91 -5.23
C GLU A 133 -11.43 9.02 -4.24
N LEU A 134 -10.20 8.99 -3.73
CA LEU A 134 -9.66 10.01 -2.85
C LEU A 134 -9.79 11.40 -3.47
N MET A 135 -9.34 11.56 -4.71
CA MET A 135 -9.36 12.86 -5.40
C MET A 135 -10.78 13.40 -5.55
N GLN A 136 -11.71 12.55 -5.92
CA GLN A 136 -13.12 12.94 -6.00
C GLN A 136 -13.69 13.37 -4.66
N ARG A 137 -13.28 12.74 -3.56
CA ARG A 137 -13.75 13.08 -2.21
C ARG A 137 -13.10 14.37 -1.69
N LEU A 138 -11.79 14.55 -1.86
CA LEU A 138 -11.08 15.75 -1.42
C LEU A 138 -11.61 17.03 -2.09
N GLN A 139 -12.00 16.96 -3.36
CA GLN A 139 -12.59 18.09 -4.09
C GLN A 139 -13.93 18.57 -3.49
N ARG A 140 -14.65 17.69 -2.79
CA ARG A 140 -15.94 18.00 -2.17
C ARG A 140 -15.81 18.51 -0.73
N VAL A 141 -14.63 18.41 -0.13
CA VAL A 141 -14.39 18.81 1.26
C VAL A 141 -13.64 20.15 1.30
N PRO A 142 -14.26 21.23 1.79
CA PRO A 142 -13.58 22.52 1.90
C PRO A 142 -12.44 22.45 2.91
N HIS A 143 -11.36 23.18 2.61
CA HIS A 143 -10.14 23.24 3.43
C HIS A 143 -9.51 21.87 3.71
N SER A 144 -9.66 20.92 2.79
CA SER A 144 -9.17 19.54 2.92
C SER A 144 -7.69 19.44 3.31
N ARG A 145 -6.82 20.26 2.71
CA ARG A 145 -5.38 20.27 3.02
C ARG A 145 -5.08 20.68 4.47
N ALA A 146 -5.75 21.71 4.98
CA ALA A 146 -5.56 22.15 6.36
C ALA A 146 -6.05 21.08 7.36
N LYS A 147 -7.18 20.44 7.06
CA LYS A 147 -7.73 19.34 7.85
C LYS A 147 -6.83 18.10 7.83
N LEU A 148 -6.22 17.78 6.69
CA LEU A 148 -5.21 16.72 6.54
C LEU A 148 -4.00 16.97 7.45
N LEU A 149 -3.44 18.18 7.41
CA LEU A 149 -2.32 18.58 8.26
C LEU A 149 -2.66 18.44 9.75
N LEU A 150 -3.83 18.94 10.15
CA LEU A 150 -4.30 18.84 11.53
C LEU A 150 -4.43 17.37 11.98
N VAL A 151 -5.01 16.51 11.15
CA VAL A 151 -5.14 15.08 11.46
C VAL A 151 -3.77 14.41 11.56
N ARG A 152 -2.80 14.73 10.69
CA ARG A 152 -1.44 14.19 10.83
C ARG A 152 -0.82 14.63 12.17
N GLN A 153 -0.91 15.91 12.52
CA GLN A 153 -0.39 16.42 13.80
C GLN A 153 -1.05 15.73 15.01
N GLN A 154 -2.35 15.46 14.95
CA GLN A 154 -3.06 14.71 15.99
C GLN A 154 -2.58 13.25 16.08
N LEU A 155 -2.34 12.59 14.94
CA LEU A 155 -1.83 11.22 14.91
C LEU A 155 -0.41 11.11 15.47
N LEU A 156 0.40 12.16 15.31
CA LEU A 156 1.74 12.28 15.90
C LEU A 156 1.72 12.70 17.38
N GLY A 157 0.55 13.00 17.94
CA GLY A 157 0.42 13.48 19.32
C GLY A 157 0.89 14.92 19.55
N LEU A 158 1.09 15.70 18.49
CA LEU A 158 1.52 17.11 18.57
C LEU A 158 0.38 18.04 18.98
N VAL A 159 -0.86 17.67 18.66
CA VAL A 159 -2.08 18.45 18.94
C VAL A 159 -3.13 17.52 19.54
N PRO A 160 -3.95 17.99 20.51
CA PRO A 160 -5.06 17.21 21.04
C PRO A 160 -6.05 16.74 19.97
N GLY A 161 -6.64 15.56 20.18
CA GLY A 161 -7.67 15.02 19.31
C GLY A 161 -8.98 15.79 19.45
N GLU A 162 -9.29 16.64 18.48
CA GLU A 162 -10.58 17.31 18.37
C GLU A 162 -11.52 16.51 17.45
N GLN A 163 -12.82 16.52 17.74
CA GLN A 163 -13.80 15.98 16.80
C GLN A 163 -13.87 16.86 15.56
N MET A 164 -13.73 16.24 14.39
CA MET A 164 -13.75 16.92 13.11
C MET A 164 -14.56 16.10 12.11
N ASP A 165 -15.26 16.79 11.22
CA ASP A 165 -15.91 16.12 10.09
C ASP A 165 -14.87 15.41 9.22
N HIS A 166 -15.24 14.23 8.71
CA HIS A 166 -14.41 13.41 7.83
C HIS A 166 -13.08 12.92 8.45
N THR A 167 -12.95 12.84 9.78
CA THR A 167 -11.74 12.31 10.44
C THR A 167 -11.33 10.92 9.90
N VAL A 168 -12.29 10.02 9.65
CA VAL A 168 -11.99 8.68 9.10
C VAL A 168 -11.31 8.75 7.74
N LEU A 169 -11.84 9.59 6.83
CA LEU A 169 -11.27 9.83 5.52
C LEU A 169 -9.83 10.32 5.65
N PHE A 170 -9.61 11.40 6.40
CA PHE A 170 -8.28 12.02 6.51
C PHE A 170 -7.25 11.12 7.18
N LYS A 171 -7.64 10.34 8.20
CA LYS A 171 -6.76 9.31 8.78
C LYS A 171 -6.40 8.25 7.73
N GLY A 172 -7.35 7.85 6.89
CA GLY A 172 -7.10 6.96 5.76
C GLY A 172 -6.11 7.53 4.75
N VAL A 173 -6.21 8.83 4.43
CA VAL A 173 -5.27 9.52 3.51
C VAL A 173 -3.85 9.53 4.07
N VAL A 174 -3.69 9.88 5.35
CA VAL A 174 -2.37 9.88 6.00
C VAL A 174 -1.76 8.49 5.92
N VAL A 175 -2.50 7.43 6.29
CA VAL A 175 -1.97 6.06 6.20
C VAL A 175 -1.65 5.66 4.76
N LEU A 176 -2.46 6.06 3.79
CA LEU A 176 -2.22 5.78 2.38
C LEU A 176 -0.92 6.46 1.88
N GLU A 177 -0.67 7.70 2.29
CA GLU A 177 0.58 8.42 1.99
C GLU A 177 1.79 7.71 2.57
N GLU A 178 1.73 7.35 3.85
CA GLU A 178 2.80 6.62 4.54
C GLU A 178 3.09 5.26 3.88
N PHE A 179 2.04 4.51 3.58
CA PHE A 179 2.15 3.19 2.96
C PHE A 179 2.74 3.27 1.54
N CYS A 180 2.40 4.29 0.74
CA CYS A 180 3.00 4.46 -0.59
C CYS A 180 4.51 4.76 -0.52
N LYS A 181 4.97 5.51 0.49
CA LYS A 181 6.39 5.73 0.75
C LYS A 181 7.09 4.43 1.15
N GLU A 182 6.49 3.67 2.05
CA GLU A 182 7.02 2.38 2.50
C GLU A 182 7.14 1.37 1.35
N LEU A 183 6.09 1.20 0.53
CA LEU A 183 6.13 0.31 -0.64
C LEU A 183 7.19 0.72 -1.66
N ALA A 184 7.35 2.02 -1.89
CA ALA A 184 8.41 2.52 -2.78
C ALA A 184 9.80 2.20 -2.23
N ALA A 185 10.00 2.32 -0.92
CA ALA A 185 11.27 1.99 -0.28
C ALA A 185 11.57 0.50 -0.37
N ILE A 186 10.59 -0.36 -0.06
CA ILE A 186 10.69 -1.82 -0.23
C ILE A 186 11.05 -2.19 -1.67
N ALA A 187 10.35 -1.60 -2.66
CA ALA A 187 10.61 -1.89 -4.06
C ALA A 187 12.02 -1.45 -4.50
N LEU A 188 12.56 -0.37 -3.92
CA LEU A 188 13.88 0.15 -4.28
C LEU A 188 15.03 -0.68 -3.71
N VAL A 189 14.88 -1.23 -2.50
CA VAL A 189 15.96 -1.96 -1.79
C VAL A 189 15.97 -3.47 -2.09
N LYS A 190 14.96 -3.99 -2.81
CA LYS A 190 14.89 -5.40 -3.22
C LYS A 190 15.75 -5.67 -4.44
#